data_AF-A0A165Z5M4-F1
#
_entry.id   AF-A0A165Z5M4-F1
#
_cell.length_a   1.000
_cell.length_b   1.000
_cell.length_c   1.000
_cell.angle_alpha   90.00
_cell.angle_beta   90.00
_cell.angle_gamma   90.00
#
_symmetry.space_group_name_H-M   'P 1'
#
loop_
_entity.id
_entity.type
_entity.pdbx_description
1 polymer ?
#
loop_
_entity_poly.entity_id
_entity_poly.type
_entity_poly.pdbx_seq_one_letter_code
_entity_poly.pdbx_strand_id
1 'polypeptide(L)'
;MTAHGPINYLPIADAFSWQFGSYIATAQVTAYTYEWLLSILDECAMVSNSGITWPISIYFLSRISQIMYLGLVLSFNSAPSESCEVATTMIGVCAGVTGAATNWLFLLRVRAVYLQSIQITILFGTLWLVTQALMTLASTAIHAVHIVHTPYCLDISVNYLPLPGAAIFAYDTLVFLAISYRLAEDASTTASGWRSRILSVTKGQGLYTLSKSLMRSGQQYYL
;
A
#
# COMPACT_ATOMS: atom_id res chain seq x y z
N MET A 1 -36.99 14.98 -8.64
CA MET A 1 -35.73 15.63 -9.08
C MET A 1 -34.69 14.53 -9.16
N THR A 2 -34.42 14.02 -10.35
CA THR A 2 -33.37 13.02 -10.57
C THR A 2 -32.04 13.72 -10.36
N ALA A 3 -31.28 13.34 -9.34
CA ALA A 3 -29.93 13.84 -9.14
C ALA A 3 -29.10 13.46 -10.38
N HIS A 4 -28.88 14.41 -11.28
CA HIS A 4 -27.97 14.21 -12.40
C HIS A 4 -26.57 14.02 -11.81
N GLY A 5 -26.01 12.82 -11.98
CA GLY A 5 -24.66 12.52 -11.49
C GLY A 5 -23.62 13.46 -12.12
N PRO A 6 -22.48 13.68 -11.44
CA PRO A 6 -21.43 14.64 -11.85
C PRO A 6 -20.84 14.35 -13.24
N ILE A 7 -20.96 13.10 -13.70
CA ILE A 7 -20.50 12.58 -14.99
C ILE A 7 -21.05 13.38 -16.18
N ASN A 8 -22.27 13.91 -16.10
CA ASN A 8 -22.91 14.61 -17.22
C ASN A 8 -22.30 16.00 -17.51
N TYR A 9 -21.51 16.54 -16.58
CA TYR A 9 -20.92 17.88 -16.67
C TYR A 9 -19.41 17.85 -16.99
N LEU A 10 -18.84 16.66 -17.17
CA LEU A 10 -17.42 16.45 -17.44
C LEU A 10 -17.16 16.14 -18.93
N PRO A 11 -16.01 16.55 -19.50
CA PRO A 11 -15.51 16.01 -20.75
C PRO A 11 -15.37 14.48 -20.69
N ILE A 12 -15.50 13.79 -21.82
CA ILE A 12 -15.51 12.32 -21.89
C ILE A 12 -14.26 11.69 -21.22
N ALA A 13 -13.08 12.29 -21.41
CA ALA A 13 -11.83 11.80 -20.82
C ALA A 13 -11.81 11.92 -19.28
N ASP A 14 -12.33 13.02 -18.75
CA ASP A 14 -12.35 13.28 -17.30
C ASP A 14 -13.46 12.47 -16.62
N ALA A 15 -14.61 12.32 -17.28
CA ALA A 15 -15.70 11.45 -16.85
C ALA A 15 -15.25 9.98 -16.72
N PHE A 16 -14.50 9.48 -17.71
CA PHE A 16 -13.92 8.14 -17.66
C PHE A 16 -12.94 8.00 -16.51
N SER A 17 -12.00 8.96 -16.37
CA SER A 17 -10.97 8.93 -15.32
C SER A 17 -11.59 8.95 -13.93
N TRP A 18 -12.60 9.80 -13.72
CA TRP A 18 -13.34 9.89 -12.47
C TRP A 18 -14.06 8.58 -12.14
N GLN A 19 -14.83 8.04 -13.09
CA GLN A 19 -15.58 6.80 -12.87
C GLN A 19 -14.65 5.61 -12.61
N PHE A 20 -13.55 5.52 -13.35
CA PHE A 20 -12.50 4.52 -13.14
C PHE A 20 -11.87 4.65 -11.75
N GLY A 21 -11.55 5.87 -11.32
CA GLY A 21 -11.05 6.17 -9.98
C GLY A 21 -12.00 5.71 -8.87
N SER A 22 -13.30 6.01 -9.00
CA SER A 22 -14.34 5.58 -8.05
C SER A 22 -14.43 4.06 -7.89
N TYR A 23 -14.39 3.31 -9.01
CA TYR A 23 -14.41 1.84 -8.96
C TYR A 23 -13.15 1.26 -8.33
N ILE A 24 -11.98 1.79 -8.67
CA ILE A 24 -10.71 1.36 -8.08
C ILE A 24 -10.70 1.64 -6.58
N ALA A 25 -11.10 2.84 -6.16
CA ALA A 25 -11.14 3.21 -4.75
C ALA A 25 -12.06 2.26 -3.95
N THR A 26 -13.24 1.95 -4.50
CA THR A 26 -14.18 1.00 -3.88
C THR A 26 -13.58 -0.39 -3.76
N ALA A 27 -12.94 -0.89 -4.82
CA ALA A 27 -12.27 -2.19 -4.82
C ALA A 27 -11.12 -2.24 -3.81
N GLN A 28 -10.30 -1.19 -3.74
CA GLN A 28 -9.18 -1.07 -2.81
C GLN A 28 -9.65 -1.03 -1.36
N VAL A 29 -10.65 -0.21 -1.02
CA VAL A 29 -11.24 -0.16 0.32
C VAL A 29 -11.76 -1.54 0.73
N THR A 30 -12.48 -2.21 -0.17
CA THR A 30 -13.05 -3.54 0.10
C THR A 30 -11.96 -4.58 0.34
N ALA A 31 -10.98 -4.65 -0.56
CA ALA A 31 -9.87 -5.59 -0.46
C ALA A 31 -9.04 -5.35 0.80
N TYR A 32 -8.71 -4.09 1.10
CA TYR A 32 -7.92 -3.73 2.27
C TYR A 32 -8.66 -3.99 3.58
N THR A 33 -9.95 -3.65 3.63
CA THR A 33 -10.80 -3.94 4.81
C THR A 33 -10.87 -5.44 5.04
N TYR A 34 -11.07 -6.23 3.98
CA TYR A 34 -11.09 -7.69 4.07
C TYR A 34 -9.75 -8.25 4.57
N GLU A 35 -8.63 -7.79 4.02
CA GLU A 35 -7.29 -8.18 4.49
C GLU A 35 -7.12 -7.87 5.98
N TRP A 36 -7.54 -6.68 6.41
CA TRP A 36 -7.40 -6.25 7.79
C TRP A 36 -8.28 -7.05 8.75
N LEU A 37 -9.52 -7.38 8.35
CA LEU A 37 -10.38 -8.27 9.14
C LEU A 37 -9.75 -9.64 9.35
N LEU A 38 -9.03 -10.16 8.35
CA LEU A 38 -8.34 -11.44 8.46
C LEU A 38 -7.09 -11.35 9.34
N SER A 39 -6.36 -10.23 9.33
CA SER A 39 -5.11 -10.07 10.08
C SER A 39 -5.31 -9.62 11.53
N ILE A 40 -6.49 -9.09 11.90
CA ILE A 40 -6.67 -8.41 13.20
C ILE A 40 -6.46 -9.33 14.41
N LEU A 41 -6.83 -10.61 14.30
CA LEU A 41 -6.64 -11.57 15.40
C LEU A 41 -5.15 -11.85 15.65
N ASP A 42 -4.39 -12.04 14.58
CA ASP A 42 -2.94 -12.24 14.65
C ASP A 42 -2.22 -10.98 15.15
N GLU A 43 -2.71 -9.79 14.75
CA GLU A 43 -2.21 -8.50 15.23
C GLU A 43 -2.44 -8.31 16.74
N CYS A 44 -3.63 -8.69 17.23
CA CYS A 44 -3.95 -8.67 18.66
C CYS A 44 -3.04 -9.63 19.43
N ALA A 45 -2.83 -10.85 18.91
CA ALA A 45 -1.94 -11.83 19.51
C ALA A 45 -0.49 -11.34 19.53
N MET A 46 -0.02 -10.69 18.46
CA MET A 46 1.31 -10.10 18.37
C MET A 46 1.55 -9.04 19.46
N VAL A 47 0.59 -8.11 19.64
CA VAL A 47 0.66 -7.08 20.68
C VAL A 47 0.59 -7.68 22.08
N SER A 48 -0.29 -8.67 22.29
CA SER A 48 -0.40 -9.36 23.57
C SER A 48 0.89 -10.09 23.96
N ASN A 49 1.58 -10.69 22.98
CA ASN A 49 2.77 -11.50 23.25
C ASN A 49 4.06 -10.67 23.36
N SER A 50 4.20 -9.63 22.54
CA SER A 50 5.46 -8.86 22.42
C SER A 50 5.38 -7.45 23.04
N GLY A 51 4.19 -7.01 23.45
CA GLY A 51 3.93 -5.63 23.84
C GLY A 51 3.99 -4.65 22.67
N ILE A 52 3.79 -3.36 22.96
CA ILE A 52 3.91 -2.28 21.96
C ILE A 52 5.40 -1.92 21.81
N THR A 53 6.05 -2.50 20.80
CA THR A 53 7.42 -2.14 20.40
C THR A 53 7.42 -1.06 19.33
N TRP A 54 8.54 -0.36 19.14
CA TRP A 54 8.67 0.71 18.14
C TRP A 54 8.26 0.29 16.71
N PRO A 55 8.68 -0.87 16.17
CA PRO A 55 8.22 -1.33 14.86
C PRO A 55 6.72 -1.64 14.81
N ILE A 56 6.14 -2.13 15.91
CA ILE A 56 4.71 -2.42 16.01
C ILE A 56 3.89 -1.11 16.01
N SER A 57 4.36 -0.06 16.70
CA SER A 57 3.72 1.26 16.63
C SER A 57 3.70 1.82 15.21
N ILE A 58 4.82 1.72 14.48
CA ILE A 58 4.90 2.16 13.09
C ILE A 58 4.00 1.32 12.19
N TYR A 59 3.89 0.02 12.45
CA TYR A 59 2.97 -0.86 11.73
C TYR A 59 1.51 -0.41 11.86
N PHE A 60 1.03 -0.16 13.09
CA PHE A 60 -0.33 0.33 13.28
C PHE A 60 -0.53 1.74 12.71
N LEU A 61 0.48 2.62 12.78
CA LEU A 61 0.42 3.92 12.13
C LEU A 61 0.24 3.79 10.62
N SER A 62 1.02 2.91 9.96
CA SER A 62 0.86 2.58 8.54
C SER A 62 -0.55 2.04 8.25
N ARG A 63 -1.04 1.08 9.03
CA ARG A 63 -2.37 0.48 8.84
C ARG A 63 -3.51 1.49 8.94
N ILE A 64 -3.48 2.33 9.97
CA ILE A 64 -4.53 3.33 10.25
C ILE A 64 -4.48 4.46 9.21
N SER A 65 -3.28 4.94 8.86
CA SER A 65 -3.13 5.96 7.83
C SER A 65 -3.57 5.46 6.45
N GLN A 66 -3.34 4.18 6.12
CA GLN A 66 -3.79 3.58 4.87
C GLN A 66 -5.32 3.49 4.79
N ILE A 67 -6.02 3.06 5.84
CA ILE A 67 -7.49 3.00 5.79
C ILE A 67 -8.10 4.40 5.76
N MET A 68 -7.51 5.35 6.48
CA MET A 68 -7.92 6.75 6.44
C MET A 68 -7.72 7.34 5.03
N TYR A 69 -6.57 7.09 4.40
CA TYR A 69 -6.30 7.47 3.02
C TYR A 69 -7.35 6.91 2.06
N LEU A 70 -7.58 5.58 2.08
CA LEU A 70 -8.55 4.94 1.20
C LEU A 70 -9.98 5.43 1.44
N GLY A 71 -10.36 5.66 2.70
CA GLY A 71 -11.65 6.23 3.07
C GLY A 71 -11.82 7.65 2.52
N LEU A 72 -10.81 8.51 2.68
CA LEU A 72 -10.83 9.88 2.15
C LEU A 72 -10.91 9.90 0.61
N VAL A 73 -10.18 9.02 -0.07
CA VAL A 73 -10.26 8.87 -1.54
C VAL A 73 -11.66 8.42 -1.96
N LEU A 74 -12.26 7.45 -1.26
CA LEU A 74 -13.63 7.01 -1.57
C LEU A 74 -14.64 8.13 -1.35
N SER A 75 -14.52 8.87 -0.25
CA SER A 75 -15.36 10.03 0.06
C SER A 75 -15.21 11.12 -0.98
N PHE A 76 -13.99 11.45 -1.41
CA PHE A 76 -13.74 12.45 -2.46
C PHE A 76 -14.43 12.10 -3.78
N ASN A 77 -14.49 10.80 -4.12
CA ASN A 77 -15.10 10.32 -5.35
C ASN A 77 -16.61 10.06 -5.26
N SER A 78 -17.19 9.97 -4.07
CA SER A 78 -18.59 9.51 -3.91
C SER A 78 -19.47 10.48 -3.13
N ALA A 79 -18.89 11.39 -2.35
CA ALA A 79 -19.59 12.31 -1.48
C ALA A 79 -19.38 13.77 -1.92
N PRO A 80 -20.39 14.64 -1.73
CA PRO A 80 -20.22 16.07 -1.89
C PRO A 80 -19.22 16.61 -0.85
N SER A 81 -18.39 17.58 -1.24
CA SER A 81 -17.44 18.20 -0.31
C SER A 81 -17.60 19.72 -0.27
N GLU A 82 -17.47 20.29 0.93
CA GLU A 82 -17.51 21.73 1.13
C GLU A 82 -16.24 22.42 0.60
N SER A 83 -15.09 21.73 0.64
CA SER A 83 -13.80 22.27 0.21
C SER A 83 -12.92 21.18 -0.38
N CYS A 84 -12.83 21.15 -1.71
CA CYS A 84 -12.01 20.19 -2.45
C CYS A 84 -10.53 20.30 -2.10
N GLU A 85 -10.03 21.52 -1.89
CA GLU A 85 -8.63 21.76 -1.54
C GLU A 85 -8.24 21.14 -0.18
N VAL A 86 -9.12 21.24 0.81
CA VAL A 86 -8.90 20.61 2.13
C VAL A 86 -8.91 19.09 2.00
N ALA A 87 -9.86 18.54 1.24
CA ALA A 87 -9.94 17.09 1.01
C ALA A 87 -8.69 16.55 0.32
N THR A 88 -8.22 17.19 -0.76
CA THR A 88 -7.00 16.81 -1.48
C THR A 88 -5.75 16.95 -0.62
N THR A 89 -5.66 18.00 0.20
CA THR A 89 -4.55 18.17 1.15
C THR A 89 -4.53 17.03 2.18
N MET A 90 -5.68 16.69 2.76
CA MET A 90 -5.80 15.59 3.72
C MET A 90 -5.44 14.25 3.08
N ILE A 91 -5.89 13.99 1.85
CA ILE A 91 -5.52 12.80 1.08
C ILE A 91 -4.00 12.74 0.89
N GLY A 92 -3.37 13.84 0.48
CA GLY A 92 -1.92 13.93 0.28
C GLY A 92 -1.14 13.65 1.57
N VAL A 93 -1.55 14.24 2.70
CA VAL A 93 -0.93 13.98 4.01
C VAL A 93 -1.07 12.52 4.41
N CYS A 94 -2.26 11.93 4.29
CA CYS A 94 -2.48 10.53 4.64
C CYS A 94 -1.65 9.59 3.74
N ALA A 95 -1.60 9.86 2.44
CA ALA A 95 -0.77 9.11 1.48
C ALA A 95 0.71 9.18 1.85
N GLY A 96 1.22 10.38 2.18
CA GLY A 96 2.60 10.60 2.58
C GLY A 96 2.95 9.85 3.87
N VAL A 97 2.12 9.97 4.91
CA VAL A 97 2.32 9.24 6.19
C VAL A 97 2.32 7.74 5.96
N THR A 98 1.36 7.24 5.18
CA THR A 98 1.24 5.81 4.86
C THR A 98 2.47 5.30 4.13
N GLY A 99 2.86 5.96 3.04
CA GLY A 99 4.05 5.59 2.27
C GLY A 99 5.34 5.69 3.10
N ALA A 100 5.46 6.72 3.95
CA ALA A 100 6.61 6.88 4.83
C ALA A 100 6.74 5.72 5.82
N ALA A 101 5.64 5.39 6.50
CA ALA A 101 5.60 4.30 7.47
C ALA A 101 5.83 2.93 6.82
N THR A 102 5.17 2.65 5.68
CA THR A 102 5.33 1.38 4.95
C THR A 102 6.76 1.18 4.45
N ASN A 103 7.35 2.20 3.81
CA ASN A 103 8.71 2.10 3.31
C ASN A 103 9.73 1.99 4.45
N TRP A 104 9.46 2.62 5.59
CA TRP A 104 10.27 2.47 6.80
C TRP A 104 10.21 1.04 7.36
N LEU A 105 9.03 0.42 7.41
CA LEU A 105 8.88 -0.98 7.82
C LEU A 105 9.66 -1.92 6.89
N PHE A 106 9.65 -1.65 5.58
CA PHE A 106 10.47 -2.39 4.63
C PHE A 106 11.96 -2.24 4.90
N LEU A 107 12.42 -1.02 5.19
CA LEU A 107 13.81 -0.77 5.58
C LEU A 107 14.18 -1.54 6.85
N LEU A 108 13.30 -1.57 7.86
CA LEU A 108 13.53 -2.35 9.08
C LEU A 108 13.66 -3.85 8.78
N ARG A 109 12.82 -4.39 7.90
CA ARG A 109 12.89 -5.80 7.46
C ARG A 109 14.20 -6.10 6.73
N VAL A 110 14.57 -5.27 5.76
CA VAL A 110 15.85 -5.38 5.03
C VAL A 110 17.02 -5.30 6.02
N ARG A 111 17.01 -4.36 6.95
CA ARG A 111 18.05 -4.21 7.96
C ARG A 111 18.18 -5.46 8.85
N ALA A 112 17.07 -6.07 9.25
CA ALA A 112 17.09 -7.31 10.03
C ALA A 112 17.71 -8.47 9.22
N VAL A 113 17.36 -8.58 7.94
CA VAL A 113 17.81 -9.61 7.01
C VAL A 113 19.32 -9.50 6.71
N TYR A 114 19.85 -8.27 6.61
CA TYR A 114 21.26 -7.99 6.39
C TYR A 114 22.08 -7.77 7.68
N LEU A 115 21.66 -8.37 8.81
CA LEU A 115 22.39 -8.34 10.09
C LEU A 115 22.75 -6.90 10.54
N GLN A 116 21.85 -5.95 10.33
CA GLN A 116 22.01 -4.54 10.68
C GLN A 116 23.14 -3.79 9.95
N SER A 117 23.52 -4.23 8.75
CA SER A 117 24.52 -3.54 7.92
C SER A 117 24.21 -2.06 7.71
N ILE A 118 25.19 -1.21 8.02
CA ILE A 118 25.09 0.25 7.91
C ILE A 118 24.95 0.70 6.45
N GLN A 119 25.62 0.03 5.51
CA GLN A 119 25.60 0.38 4.09
C GLN A 119 24.21 0.22 3.48
N ILE A 120 23.56 -0.91 3.77
CA ILE A 120 22.20 -1.21 3.34
C ILE A 120 21.23 -0.17 3.94
N THR A 121 21.42 0.18 5.21
CA THR A 121 20.58 1.16 5.89
C THR A 121 20.70 2.55 5.25
N ILE A 122 21.91 2.99 4.90
CA ILE A 122 22.15 4.27 4.21
C ILE A 122 21.54 4.25 2.80
N LEU A 123 21.74 3.17 2.04
CA LEU A 123 21.19 3.04 0.68
C LEU A 123 19.66 3.09 0.66
N PHE A 124 19.00 2.24 1.44
CA PHE A 124 17.53 2.22 1.50
C PHE A 124 16.98 3.47 2.19
N GLY A 125 17.68 4.02 3.18
CA GLY A 125 17.29 5.27 3.84
C GLY A 125 17.35 6.48 2.92
N THR A 126 18.36 6.57 2.05
CA THR A 126 18.45 7.64 1.04
C THR A 126 17.38 7.50 -0.04
N LEU A 127 17.16 6.29 -0.55
CA LEU A 127 16.05 6.01 -1.48
C LEU A 127 14.70 6.36 -0.86
N TRP A 128 14.50 6.03 0.41
CA TRP A 128 13.30 6.41 1.16
C TRP A 128 13.10 7.93 1.21
N LEU A 129 14.13 8.70 1.58
CA LEU A 129 14.05 10.17 1.59
C LEU A 129 13.71 10.75 0.21
N VAL A 130 14.31 10.19 -0.86
CA VAL A 130 14.01 10.59 -2.24
C VAL A 130 12.54 10.32 -2.58
N THR A 131 12.02 9.13 -2.27
CA THR A 131 10.59 8.82 -2.53
C THR A 131 9.66 9.80 -1.81
N GLN A 132 9.97 10.15 -0.56
CA GLN A 132 9.15 11.09 0.22
C GLN A 132 9.25 12.53 -0.31
N ALA A 133 10.43 12.98 -0.74
CA ALA A 133 10.60 14.28 -1.37
C ALA A 133 9.78 14.38 -2.68
N LEU A 134 9.76 13.31 -3.49
CA LEU A 134 8.94 13.28 -4.71
C LEU A 134 7.44 13.26 -4.41
N MET A 135 7.01 12.51 -3.38
CA MET A 135 5.60 12.51 -2.97
C MET A 135 5.14 13.89 -2.52
N THR A 136 5.89 14.53 -1.63
CA THR A 136 5.54 15.85 -1.10
C THR A 136 5.49 16.90 -2.21
N LEU A 137 6.46 16.88 -3.12
CA LEU A 137 6.46 17.76 -4.29
C LEU A 137 5.22 17.53 -5.18
N ALA A 138 4.85 16.28 -5.42
CA ALA A 138 3.66 15.96 -6.20
C ALA A 138 2.37 16.40 -5.50
N SER A 139 2.26 16.20 -4.19
CA SER A 139 1.09 16.65 -3.41
C SER A 139 0.93 18.16 -3.44
N THR A 140 2.03 18.94 -3.46
CA THR A 140 1.95 20.41 -3.61
C THR A 140 1.56 20.87 -5.02
N ALA A 141 1.66 19.97 -6.01
CA ALA A 141 1.37 20.28 -7.40
C ALA A 141 -0.07 19.91 -7.80
N ILE A 142 -0.74 19.05 -7.04
CA ILE A 142 -2.13 18.66 -7.31
C ILE A 142 -3.06 19.68 -6.66
N HIS A 143 -3.98 20.22 -7.46
CA HIS A 143 -5.05 21.09 -6.97
C HIS A 143 -6.39 20.48 -7.33
N ALA A 144 -7.40 20.66 -6.47
CA ALA A 144 -8.75 20.19 -6.75
C ALA A 144 -9.74 21.34 -6.82
N VAL A 145 -10.67 21.25 -7.76
CA VAL A 145 -11.73 22.23 -7.96
C VAL A 145 -13.09 21.54 -7.95
N HIS A 146 -14.13 22.31 -7.66
CA HIS A 146 -15.50 21.84 -7.81
C HIS A 146 -15.86 21.68 -9.29
N ILE A 147 -16.55 20.58 -9.61
CA ILE A 147 -17.14 20.36 -10.93
C ILE A 147 -18.27 21.36 -11.14
N VAL A 148 -18.31 21.99 -12.32
CA VAL A 148 -19.28 23.04 -12.65
C VAL A 148 -20.71 22.58 -12.35
N HIS A 149 -21.45 23.39 -11.58
CA HIS A 149 -22.83 23.14 -11.14
C HIS A 149 -23.03 21.94 -10.19
N THR A 150 -21.97 21.38 -9.60
CA THR A 150 -22.11 20.28 -8.63
C THR A 150 -21.17 20.45 -7.42
N PRO A 151 -21.52 19.89 -6.24
CA PRO A 151 -20.66 19.91 -5.06
C PRO A 151 -19.55 18.84 -5.07
N TYR A 152 -19.29 18.20 -6.21
CA TYR A 152 -18.27 17.16 -6.35
C TYR A 152 -16.93 17.76 -6.78
N CYS A 153 -15.84 17.07 -6.43
CA CYS A 153 -14.49 17.52 -6.73
C CYS A 153 -13.91 16.83 -7.95
N LEU A 154 -13.04 17.55 -8.64
CA LEU A 154 -12.19 17.07 -9.72
C LEU A 154 -10.75 17.48 -9.43
N ASP A 155 -9.84 16.51 -9.45
CA ASP A 155 -8.41 16.78 -9.36
C ASP A 155 -7.90 17.34 -10.70
N ILE A 156 -7.18 18.46 -10.61
CA ILE A 156 -6.41 19.05 -11.70
C ILE A 156 -4.93 18.76 -11.40
N SER A 157 -4.37 17.80 -12.13
CA SER A 157 -2.94 17.49 -12.04
C SER A 157 -2.14 18.29 -13.06
N VAL A 158 -1.01 18.87 -12.64
CA VAL A 158 0.06 19.29 -13.57
C VAL A 158 0.95 18.09 -13.94
N ASN A 159 1.53 18.13 -15.15
CA ASN A 159 2.23 17.06 -15.89
C ASN A 159 3.42 16.30 -15.20
N TYR A 160 3.62 16.41 -13.89
CA TYR A 160 4.72 15.77 -13.14
C TYR A 160 4.33 14.43 -12.48
N LEU A 161 3.14 13.90 -12.77
CA LEU A 161 2.55 12.72 -12.13
C LEU A 161 3.29 11.37 -12.29
N PRO A 162 4.11 11.08 -13.34
CA PRO A 162 4.73 9.76 -13.43
C PRO A 162 5.97 9.57 -12.52
N LEU A 163 6.63 10.65 -12.09
CA LEU A 163 7.86 10.58 -11.30
C LEU A 163 7.66 9.94 -9.90
N PRO A 164 6.63 10.34 -9.12
CA PRO A 164 6.38 9.78 -7.79
C PRO A 164 6.04 8.28 -7.87
N GLY A 165 5.22 7.88 -8.87
CA GLY A 165 4.88 6.48 -9.10
C GLY A 165 6.08 5.62 -9.48
N ALA A 166 6.94 6.11 -10.38
CA ALA A 166 8.17 5.41 -10.75
C ALA A 166 9.13 5.23 -9.56
N ALA A 167 9.23 6.23 -8.67
CA ALA A 167 10.07 6.17 -7.50
C ALA A 167 9.57 5.13 -6.47
N ILE A 168 8.26 5.05 -6.22
CA ILE A 168 7.67 4.00 -5.37
C ILE A 168 7.95 2.62 -5.97
N PHE A 169 7.65 2.45 -7.26
CA PHE A 169 7.84 1.17 -7.93
C PHE A 169 9.30 0.70 -7.88
N ALA A 170 10.25 1.62 -8.09
CA ALA A 170 11.68 1.33 -7.98
C ALA A 170 12.06 0.94 -6.55
N TYR A 171 11.57 1.66 -5.53
CA TYR A 171 11.83 1.36 -4.12
C TYR A 171 11.33 -0.04 -3.75
N ASP A 172 10.07 -0.35 -4.06
CA ASP A 172 9.44 -1.63 -3.74
C ASP A 172 10.15 -2.79 -4.44
N THR A 173 10.51 -2.62 -5.71
CA THR A 173 11.25 -3.63 -6.47
C THR A 173 12.63 -3.89 -5.88
N LEU A 174 13.37 -2.84 -5.50
CA LEU A 174 14.70 -2.98 -4.89
C LEU A 174 14.63 -3.65 -3.52
N VAL A 175 13.64 -3.29 -2.69
CA VAL A 175 13.40 -3.94 -1.39
C VAL A 175 13.08 -5.43 -1.60
N PHE A 176 12.15 -5.73 -2.51
CA PHE A 176 11.75 -7.10 -2.81
C PHE A 176 12.94 -7.93 -3.32
N LEU A 177 13.75 -7.36 -4.21
CA LEU A 177 14.94 -8.01 -4.74
C LEU A 177 15.99 -8.24 -3.65
N ALA A 178 16.23 -7.29 -2.76
CA ALA A 178 17.18 -7.42 -1.66
C ALA A 178 16.77 -8.53 -0.67
N ILE A 179 15.50 -8.54 -0.26
CA ILE A 179 14.96 -9.60 0.62
C ILE A 179 15.04 -10.96 -0.08
N SER A 180 14.63 -11.02 -1.35
CA SER A 180 14.68 -12.25 -2.15
C SER A 180 16.10 -12.77 -2.30
N TYR A 181 17.08 -11.91 -2.59
CA TYR A 181 18.48 -12.27 -2.75
C TYR A 181 19.05 -12.86 -1.48
N ARG A 182 18.77 -12.26 -0.32
CA ARG A 182 19.28 -12.78 0.96
C ARG A 182 18.62 -14.10 1.36
N LEU A 183 17.31 -14.23 1.18
CA LEU A 183 16.60 -15.51 1.37
C LEU A 183 17.16 -16.60 0.44
N ALA A 184 17.53 -16.22 -0.78
CA ALA A 184 18.27 -17.05 -1.70
C ALA A 184 19.61 -17.45 -1.07
N GLU A 185 20.50 -16.50 -0.77
CA GLU A 185 21.83 -16.76 -0.20
C GLU A 185 21.80 -17.73 1.01
N ASP A 186 20.89 -17.50 1.95
CA ASP A 186 20.65 -18.35 3.13
C ASP A 186 20.20 -19.78 2.72
N ALA A 187 19.40 -19.91 1.67
CA ALA A 187 19.03 -21.20 1.10
C ALA A 187 20.18 -21.88 0.33
N SER A 188 21.14 -21.14 -0.23
CA SER A 188 22.29 -21.73 -0.96
C SER A 188 23.39 -22.22 -0.05
N THR A 189 23.63 -21.52 1.06
CA THR A 189 24.59 -21.94 2.09
C THR A 189 24.12 -23.21 2.79
N THR A 190 22.81 -23.47 2.82
CA THR A 190 22.20 -24.77 3.16
C THR A 190 22.22 -25.73 1.94
N ALA A 191 23.42 -26.00 1.44
CA ALA A 191 23.74 -26.51 0.09
C ALA A 191 23.32 -27.96 -0.28
N SER A 192 22.12 -28.43 0.07
CA SER A 192 21.58 -29.70 -0.49
C SER A 192 20.18 -29.61 -1.09
N GLY A 193 19.46 -28.50 -0.91
CA GLY A 193 18.01 -28.45 -1.20
C GLY A 193 17.53 -27.48 -2.28
N TRP A 194 18.31 -26.48 -2.69
CA TRP A 194 17.78 -25.34 -3.48
C TRP A 194 17.14 -25.76 -4.81
N ARG A 195 17.85 -26.54 -5.64
CA ARG A 195 17.31 -27.01 -6.93
C ARG A 195 16.03 -27.83 -6.75
N SER A 196 15.96 -28.64 -5.69
CA SER A 196 14.79 -29.45 -5.37
C SER A 196 13.61 -28.61 -4.86
N ARG A 197 13.87 -27.56 -4.06
CA ARG A 197 12.85 -26.64 -3.55
C ARG A 197 12.32 -25.69 -4.62
N ILE A 198 13.17 -25.14 -5.49
CA ILE A 198 12.70 -24.35 -6.62
C ILE A 198 11.94 -25.23 -7.62
N LEU A 199 12.42 -26.45 -7.89
CA LEU A 199 11.62 -27.39 -8.67
C LEU A 199 10.29 -27.73 -7.97
N SER A 200 10.22 -27.83 -6.65
CA SER A 200 8.94 -28.16 -5.97
C SER A 200 7.97 -26.98 -5.96
N VAL A 201 8.48 -25.75 -5.96
CA VAL A 201 7.68 -24.52 -6.10
C VAL A 201 7.17 -24.36 -7.52
N THR A 202 8.00 -24.57 -8.55
CA THR A 202 7.58 -24.50 -9.95
C THR A 202 6.74 -25.70 -10.39
N LYS A 203 6.93 -26.87 -9.76
CA LYS A 203 6.14 -28.10 -9.97
C LYS A 203 4.89 -28.17 -9.08
N GLY A 204 4.57 -27.10 -8.33
CA GLY A 204 3.29 -26.94 -7.61
C GLY A 204 3.13 -27.72 -6.30
N GLN A 205 4.14 -28.45 -5.83
CA GLN A 205 4.07 -29.24 -4.59
C GLN A 205 4.18 -28.37 -3.31
N GLY A 206 4.86 -27.22 -3.38
CA GLY A 206 4.97 -26.26 -2.28
C GLY A 206 3.66 -25.54 -1.96
N LEU A 207 3.00 -24.99 -2.99
CA LEU A 207 1.68 -24.36 -2.85
C LEU A 207 0.59 -25.36 -2.44
N TYR A 208 0.64 -26.60 -2.95
CA TYR A 208 -0.33 -27.64 -2.58
C TYR A 208 -0.25 -28.00 -1.09
N THR A 209 0.96 -28.03 -0.50
CA THR A 209 1.14 -28.36 0.92
C THR A 209 0.67 -27.22 1.83
N LEU A 210 0.93 -25.97 1.45
CA LEU A 210 0.42 -24.78 2.13
C LEU A 210 -1.11 -24.66 2.04
N SER A 211 -1.68 -24.83 0.85
CA SER A 211 -3.13 -24.87 0.60
C SER A 211 -3.80 -26.02 1.38
N LYS A 212 -3.18 -27.20 1.40
CA LYS A 212 -3.66 -28.37 2.18
C LYS A 212 -3.56 -28.15 3.68
N SER A 213 -2.54 -27.45 4.17
CA SER A 213 -2.42 -27.09 5.59
C SER A 213 -3.48 -26.07 6.01
N LEU A 214 -3.73 -25.05 5.18
CA LEU A 214 -4.79 -24.05 5.39
C LEU A 214 -6.20 -24.67 5.33
N MET A 215 -6.44 -25.61 4.41
CA MET A 215 -7.71 -26.33 4.34
C MET A 215 -7.92 -27.24 5.56
N ARG A 216 -6.84 -27.79 6.12
CA ARG A 216 -6.90 -28.64 7.33
C ARG A 216 -7.12 -27.82 8.61
N SER A 217 -6.57 -26.60 8.71
CA SER A 217 -6.88 -25.69 9.82
C SER A 217 -8.29 -25.09 9.71
N GLY A 218 -8.77 -24.83 8.50
CA GLY A 218 -10.15 -24.37 8.26
C GLY A 218 -11.23 -25.38 8.68
N GLN A 219 -10.95 -26.68 8.60
CA GLN A 219 -11.87 -27.72 9.07
C GLN A 219 -11.97 -27.82 10.61
N GLN A 220 -11.01 -27.29 11.36
CA GLN A 220 -11.09 -27.23 12.83
C GLN A 220 -11.96 -26.07 13.33
N TYR A 221 -12.38 -25.16 12.44
CA TYR A 221 -13.26 -24.03 12.77
C TYR A 221 -14.76 -24.34 12.60
N TYR A 222 -15.08 -25.52 12.04
CA TYR A 222 -16.46 -25.95 11.72
C TYR A 222 -16.91 -27.22 12.47
N LEU A 223 -16.14 -27.68 13.45
CA LEU A 223 -16.52 -28.71 14.43
C LEU A 223 -16.51 -28.09 15.82
#